data_AF-A0A0D1L396-F1
#
_entry.id   AF-A0A0D1L396-F1
#
_cell.length_a   1.000
_cell.length_b   1.000
_cell.length_c   1.000
_cell.angle_alpha   90.00
_cell.angle_beta   90.00
_cell.angle_gamma   90.00
#
_symmetry.space_group_name_H-M   'P 1'
#
loop_
_entity.id
_entity.type
_entity.pdbx_description
1 polymer ?
#
loop_
_entity_poly.entity_id
_entity_poly.type
_entity_poly.pdbx_seq_one_letter_code
_entity_poly.pdbx_strand_id
1 'polypeptide(L)'
;MALKKVRRPVLYGEKEVSEEKGWNNVLDKNNAEEGWNSPIAPRQSANSDLIDPDMQHDFFNEDNNVYEPNKQRNDSVLNRTISFFGDNVKLPRKAKVEQGNYDFRIDNIASKENVAGKFGPYDQLFITFSVQKMGMEVPQQITIPYIVSTKAESPFMVFLSSFKSLFQGQNITINQLVGLVGTCEISHFQPASGDVYERLLVKSVNS
;
A
#
# COMPACT_ATOMS: atom_id res chain seq x y z
N MET A 1 8.99 -50.14 30.66
CA MET A 1 8.87 -48.75 30.17
C MET A 1 8.10 -48.77 28.85
N ALA A 2 6.93 -48.15 28.79
CA ALA A 2 6.05 -48.21 27.61
C ALA A 2 6.32 -47.02 26.66
N LEU A 3 6.65 -47.32 25.40
CA LEU A 3 6.88 -46.34 24.34
C LEU A 3 5.53 -45.78 23.86
N LYS A 4 5.28 -44.49 24.11
CA LYS A 4 4.08 -43.77 23.68
C LYS A 4 4.15 -43.54 22.16
N LYS A 5 3.38 -44.29 21.37
CA LYS A 5 3.27 -44.10 19.92
C LYS A 5 2.54 -42.79 19.63
N VAL A 6 3.22 -41.83 19.03
CA VAL A 6 2.65 -40.56 18.55
C VAL A 6 1.97 -40.83 17.21
N ARG A 7 0.63 -40.71 17.13
CA ARG A 7 -0.11 -40.72 15.87
C ARG A 7 0.01 -39.34 15.22
N ARG A 8 0.55 -39.27 14.01
CA ARG A 8 0.47 -38.08 13.17
C ARG A 8 -0.94 -37.97 12.57
N PRO A 9 -1.53 -36.76 12.44
CA PRO A 9 -2.77 -36.59 11.71
C PRO A 9 -2.53 -36.95 10.24
N VAL A 10 -3.43 -37.76 9.67
CA VAL A 10 -3.50 -38.05 8.25
C VAL A 10 -4.51 -37.08 7.66
N LEU A 11 -4.05 -36.16 6.79
CA LEU A 11 -4.95 -35.34 5.97
C LEU A 11 -5.51 -36.26 4.89
N TYR A 12 -6.81 -36.53 4.94
CA TYR A 12 -7.50 -37.20 3.84
C TYR A 12 -7.46 -36.27 2.62
N GLY A 13 -6.92 -36.79 1.51
CA GLY A 13 -6.86 -36.11 0.23
C GLY A 13 -8.24 -35.73 -0.31
N GLU A 14 -8.24 -34.74 -1.19
CA GLU A 14 -9.40 -34.10 -1.79
C GLU A 14 -10.32 -35.12 -2.48
N LYS A 15 -11.60 -35.12 -2.10
CA LYS A 15 -12.66 -35.69 -2.94
C LYS A 15 -13.00 -34.64 -3.98
N GLU A 16 -12.58 -34.87 -5.23
CA GLU A 16 -13.14 -34.20 -6.39
C GLU A 16 -14.66 -34.40 -6.40
N VAL A 17 -15.40 -33.31 -6.23
CA VAL A 17 -16.81 -33.25 -6.59
C VAL A 17 -16.92 -32.21 -7.68
N SER A 18 -16.89 -32.72 -8.91
CA SER A 18 -17.32 -32.02 -10.11
C SER A 18 -18.84 -31.84 -10.06
N GLU A 19 -19.30 -30.60 -9.95
CA GLU A 19 -20.66 -30.20 -10.32
C GLU A 19 -20.58 -29.05 -11.34
N GLU A 20 -20.72 -29.43 -12.61
CA GLU A 20 -21.15 -28.56 -13.70
C GLU A 20 -22.64 -28.20 -13.52
N LYS A 21 -22.97 -26.92 -13.74
CA LYS A 21 -24.26 -26.31 -14.20
C LYS A 21 -24.15 -24.81 -13.87
N GLY A 22 -23.94 -23.84 -14.77
CA GLY A 22 -24.46 -23.67 -16.11
C GLY A 22 -25.88 -23.10 -16.03
N TRP A 23 -26.06 -21.77 -16.15
CA TRP A 23 -27.23 -21.07 -16.72
C TRP A 23 -26.90 -19.60 -17.00
N ASN A 24 -26.84 -19.25 -18.29
CA ASN A 24 -26.86 -17.89 -18.83
C ASN A 24 -28.32 -17.46 -19.09
N ASN A 25 -28.53 -16.13 -19.05
CA ASN A 25 -29.55 -15.30 -19.72
C ASN A 25 -31.02 -15.41 -19.30
N VAL A 26 -31.63 -14.24 -19.01
CA VAL A 26 -32.79 -13.59 -19.68
C VAL A 26 -32.96 -12.20 -19.01
N LEU A 27 -32.60 -11.09 -19.67
CA LEU A 27 -33.47 -10.17 -20.42
C LEU A 27 -34.54 -9.45 -19.56
N ASP A 28 -34.44 -8.12 -19.44
CA ASP A 28 -35.51 -7.26 -19.94
C ASP A 28 -35.05 -5.81 -20.25
N LYS A 29 -35.58 -5.32 -21.38
CA LYS A 29 -35.40 -4.02 -22.02
C LYS A 29 -36.50 -3.05 -21.58
N ASN A 30 -36.20 -1.75 -21.66
CA ASN A 30 -36.99 -0.64 -22.26
C ASN A 30 -36.76 0.66 -21.44
N ASN A 31 -36.00 1.63 -21.96
CA ASN A 31 -36.41 2.75 -22.84
C ASN A 31 -37.23 3.84 -22.13
N ALA A 32 -36.61 5.01 -21.92
CA ALA A 32 -37.20 6.32 -22.20
C ALA A 32 -36.08 7.38 -22.24
N GLU A 33 -35.88 7.94 -23.42
CA GLU A 33 -35.10 9.14 -23.72
C GLU A 33 -35.85 10.40 -23.27
N GLU A 34 -35.10 11.47 -22.98
CA GLU A 34 -35.40 12.92 -23.07
C GLU A 34 -34.45 13.62 -22.07
N GLY A 35 -33.62 14.61 -22.37
CA GLY A 35 -33.58 15.56 -23.46
C GLY A 35 -33.18 16.92 -22.87
N TRP A 36 -31.94 17.34 -23.14
CA TRP A 36 -31.50 18.74 -23.35
C TRP A 36 -31.64 19.83 -22.25
N ASN A 37 -30.50 20.49 -22.02
CA ASN A 37 -30.26 21.94 -21.83
C ASN A 37 -29.82 22.43 -20.43
N SER A 38 -28.54 22.81 -20.37
CA SER A 38 -28.04 23.87 -19.48
C SER A 38 -28.78 25.19 -19.73
N PRO A 39 -28.86 26.06 -18.71
CA PRO A 39 -28.21 27.37 -18.90
C PRO A 39 -27.61 28.00 -17.63
N ILE A 40 -26.44 28.62 -17.82
CA ILE A 40 -26.10 30.01 -17.41
C ILE A 40 -26.09 30.32 -15.89
N ALA A 41 -24.87 30.55 -15.36
CA ALA A 41 -24.63 31.44 -14.23
C ALA A 41 -24.84 32.91 -14.65
N PRO A 42 -25.26 33.83 -13.76
CA PRO A 42 -24.23 34.75 -13.23
C PRO A 42 -24.46 35.34 -11.82
N ARG A 43 -23.32 35.49 -11.11
CA ARG A 43 -22.84 36.65 -10.31
C ARG A 43 -23.47 37.05 -8.96
N GLN A 44 -22.52 37.30 -8.01
CA GLN A 44 -22.49 38.31 -6.93
C GLN A 44 -23.38 38.04 -5.69
N SER A 45 -22.99 38.30 -4.44
CA SER A 45 -21.88 39.03 -3.82
C SER A 45 -21.72 38.66 -2.34
N ALA A 46 -20.51 38.88 -1.81
CA ALA A 46 -20.15 39.47 -0.51
C ALA A 46 -20.62 38.85 0.83
N ASN A 47 -19.59 38.45 1.58
CA ASN A 47 -19.31 38.71 3.00
C ASN A 47 -20.36 38.35 4.06
N SER A 48 -20.05 37.33 4.84
CA SER A 48 -19.72 37.35 6.29
C SER A 48 -19.59 35.86 6.69
N ASP A 49 -18.96 35.37 7.73
CA ASP A 49 -18.43 35.83 9.00
C ASP A 49 -17.56 34.67 9.53
N LEU A 50 -16.87 34.92 10.64
CA LEU A 50 -16.42 33.94 11.64
C LEU A 50 -15.08 33.23 11.43
N ILE A 51 -14.12 33.81 12.15
CA ILE A 51 -13.01 33.19 12.88
C ILE A 51 -13.44 31.84 13.46
N ASP A 52 -12.75 30.75 13.09
CA ASP A 52 -12.76 29.50 13.84
C ASP A 52 -11.35 29.25 14.41
N PRO A 53 -11.23 28.95 15.71
CA PRO A 53 -9.95 28.69 16.36
C PRO A 53 -9.52 27.23 16.16
N ASP A 54 -8.24 27.08 15.82
CA ASP A 54 -7.29 26.13 16.41
C ASP A 54 -7.89 24.82 16.98
N MET A 55 -8.19 23.85 16.10
CA MET A 55 -8.31 22.43 16.49
C MET A 55 -6.99 21.72 16.22
N GLN A 56 -6.09 21.85 17.19
CA GLN A 56 -4.98 20.91 17.39
C GLN A 56 -5.57 19.52 17.65
N HIS A 57 -5.45 18.62 16.66
CA HIS A 57 -5.69 17.21 16.90
C HIS A 57 -4.48 16.63 17.62
N ASP A 58 -4.48 16.75 18.94
CA ASP A 58 -3.64 15.99 19.84
C ASP A 58 -3.97 14.49 19.70
N PHE A 59 -3.11 13.73 19.03
CA PHE A 59 -3.04 12.28 19.15
C PHE A 59 -1.79 11.89 19.94
N PHE A 60 -1.84 12.14 21.24
CA PHE A 60 -1.04 11.49 22.30
C PHE A 60 -2.04 11.28 23.45
N ASN A 61 -2.22 10.17 24.13
CA ASN A 61 -1.50 8.94 24.38
C ASN A 61 -2.55 7.89 24.77
N GLU A 62 -2.33 6.61 24.51
CA GLU A 62 -2.56 5.57 25.54
C GLU A 62 -1.85 4.27 25.16
N ASP A 63 -1.15 3.74 26.16
CA ASP A 63 -0.47 2.44 26.28
C ASP A 63 0.82 2.16 25.50
N ASN A 64 1.88 2.69 26.12
CA ASN A 64 3.21 2.08 26.17
C ASN A 64 3.14 0.60 26.61
N ASN A 65 3.00 -0.31 25.66
CA ASN A 65 3.64 -1.61 25.77
C ASN A 65 4.94 -1.57 24.98
N VAL A 66 6.02 -1.25 25.68
CA VAL A 66 7.39 -1.45 25.19
C VAL A 66 7.60 -2.95 25.02
N TYR A 67 7.20 -3.47 23.86
CA TYR A 67 7.72 -4.74 23.40
C TYR A 67 9.15 -4.49 22.94
N GLU A 68 10.12 -4.94 23.75
CA GLU A 68 11.50 -5.05 23.29
C GLU A 68 11.52 -5.82 21.96
N PRO A 69 12.05 -5.25 20.87
CA PRO A 69 12.21 -6.01 19.64
C PRO A 69 13.33 -7.02 19.90
N ASN A 70 12.91 -8.25 20.16
CA ASN A 70 13.80 -9.37 20.38
C ASN A 70 14.77 -9.46 19.18
N LYS A 71 16.06 -9.24 19.46
CA LYS A 71 17.15 -9.18 18.48
C LYS A 71 17.14 -10.42 17.59
N GLN A 72 17.17 -10.17 16.29
CA GLN A 72 17.68 -11.03 15.20
C GLN A 72 17.71 -12.54 15.51
N ARG A 73 16.67 -13.26 15.06
CA ARG A 73 16.81 -14.69 14.81
C ARG A 73 15.93 -15.12 13.64
N ASN A 74 16.60 -15.30 12.49
CA ASN A 74 16.14 -15.95 11.28
C ASN A 74 14.83 -15.43 10.67
N ASP A 75 14.90 -14.33 9.93
CA ASP A 75 13.79 -13.74 9.15
C ASP A 75 13.36 -14.54 7.91
N SER A 76 13.62 -15.85 7.90
CA SER A 76 13.06 -16.75 6.89
C SER A 76 11.54 -16.80 7.03
N VAL A 77 10.83 -16.82 5.89
CA VAL A 77 9.38 -17.04 5.83
C VAL A 77 8.99 -18.32 6.60
N LEU A 78 9.87 -19.32 6.58
CA LEU A 78 9.66 -20.61 7.25
C LEU A 78 9.64 -20.53 8.78
N ASN A 79 10.21 -19.48 9.37
CA ASN A 79 10.26 -19.28 10.83
C ASN A 79 9.21 -18.27 11.32
N ARG A 80 8.33 -17.81 10.43
CA ARG A 80 7.28 -16.86 10.81
C ARG A 80 6.17 -17.60 11.53
N THR A 81 5.73 -17.06 12.67
CA THR A 81 4.61 -17.59 13.43
C THR A 81 3.32 -17.41 12.66
N ILE A 82 2.63 -18.53 12.42
CA ILE A 82 1.25 -18.53 11.92
C ILE A 82 0.34 -18.50 13.14
N SER A 83 -0.57 -17.53 13.18
CA SER A 83 -1.56 -17.37 14.25
C SER A 83 -2.94 -17.76 13.75
N PHE A 84 -3.67 -18.50 14.59
CA PHE A 84 -5.05 -18.96 14.33
C PHE A 84 -5.97 -18.27 15.33
N PHE A 85 -6.93 -17.48 14.85
CA PHE A 85 -7.87 -16.71 15.68
C PHE A 85 -9.30 -16.88 15.18
N GLY A 86 -10.12 -17.64 15.92
CA GLY A 86 -11.45 -18.05 15.45
C GLY A 86 -11.34 -18.84 14.16
N ASP A 87 -12.09 -18.43 13.14
CA ASP A 87 -12.06 -19.03 11.79
C ASP A 87 -10.97 -18.45 10.87
N ASN A 88 -10.11 -17.55 11.38
CA ASN A 88 -9.10 -16.87 10.59
C ASN A 88 -7.69 -17.41 10.82
N VAL A 89 -6.90 -17.44 9.74
CA VAL A 89 -5.47 -17.78 9.77
C VAL A 89 -4.67 -16.56 9.33
N LYS A 90 -3.62 -16.22 10.08
CA LYS A 90 -2.77 -15.06 9.79
C LYS A 90 -1.30 -15.40 9.85
N LEU A 91 -0.56 -14.97 8.83
CA LEU A 91 0.89 -14.95 8.81
C LEU A 91 1.37 -13.51 8.61
N PRO A 92 1.91 -12.84 9.64
CA PRO A 92 2.32 -11.44 9.51
C PRO A 92 3.38 -11.22 8.42
N ARG A 93 3.20 -10.17 7.62
CA ARG A 93 4.23 -9.71 6.68
C ARG A 93 5.43 -9.17 7.45
N LYS A 94 6.64 -9.43 6.96
CA LYS A 94 7.86 -8.73 7.37
C LYS A 94 8.40 -7.90 6.22
N ALA A 95 9.11 -6.83 6.55
CA ALA A 95 9.90 -6.06 5.57
C ALA A 95 10.98 -6.95 4.92
N LYS A 96 11.23 -6.71 3.64
CA LYS A 96 12.22 -7.41 2.82
C LYS A 96 13.63 -6.86 3.00
N VAL A 97 13.72 -5.57 3.30
CA VAL A 97 14.97 -4.82 3.48
C VAL A 97 15.00 -4.20 4.87
N GLU A 98 16.20 -3.99 5.41
CA GLU A 98 16.40 -3.29 6.68
C GLU A 98 16.15 -1.78 6.52
N GLN A 99 15.90 -1.09 7.64
CA GLN A 99 15.82 0.37 7.64
C GLN A 99 17.19 0.99 7.33
N GLY A 100 17.21 2.15 6.71
CA GLY A 100 18.43 2.90 6.42
C GLY A 100 18.41 3.60 5.07
N ASN A 101 19.58 4.08 4.66
CA ASN A 101 19.76 4.79 3.40
C ASN A 101 20.17 3.83 2.29
N TYR A 102 19.57 4.00 1.11
CA TYR A 102 19.80 3.20 -0.08
C TYR A 102 19.91 4.10 -1.32
N ASP A 103 20.68 3.65 -2.30
CA ASP A 103 20.49 4.04 -3.69
C ASP A 103 19.28 3.30 -4.23
N PHE A 104 18.46 3.96 -5.05
CA PHE A 104 17.29 3.36 -5.67
C PHE A 104 17.27 3.56 -7.19
N ARG A 105 16.58 2.65 -7.87
CA ARG A 105 16.07 2.81 -9.23
C ARG A 105 14.59 2.45 -9.28
N ILE A 106 13.77 3.24 -9.95
CA ILE A 106 12.38 2.89 -10.23
C ILE A 106 12.36 1.89 -11.39
N ASP A 107 11.95 0.64 -11.14
CA ASP A 107 11.95 -0.41 -12.16
C ASP A 107 10.62 -0.49 -12.91
N ASN A 108 9.50 -0.37 -12.19
CA ASN A 108 8.17 -0.53 -12.76
C ASN A 108 7.10 0.19 -11.93
N ILE A 109 6.02 0.60 -12.58
CA ILE A 109 4.84 1.18 -11.96
C ILE A 109 3.61 0.47 -12.52
N ALA A 110 2.81 -0.10 -11.63
CA ALA A 110 1.52 -0.70 -11.97
C ALA A 110 0.39 0.01 -11.22
N SER A 111 -0.82 0.02 -11.79
CA SER A 111 -2.01 0.56 -11.14
C SER A 111 -3.02 -0.54 -10.83
N LYS A 112 -3.81 -0.29 -9.80
CA LYS A 112 -5.05 -0.99 -9.52
C LYS A 112 -6.12 0.04 -9.21
N GLU A 113 -7.14 0.07 -10.06
CA GLU A 113 -8.23 1.04 -9.98
C GLU A 113 -9.42 0.46 -9.21
N ASN A 114 -10.27 1.34 -8.69
CA ASN A 114 -11.54 0.97 -8.05
C ASN A 114 -11.40 -0.02 -6.88
N VAL A 115 -10.35 0.12 -6.07
CA VAL A 115 -10.13 -0.71 -4.88
C VAL A 115 -11.16 -0.35 -3.82
N ALA A 116 -11.96 -1.32 -3.37
CA ALA A 116 -12.94 -1.11 -2.31
C ALA A 116 -12.25 -0.69 -0.99
N GLY A 117 -12.56 0.52 -0.51
CA GLY A 117 -12.10 1.04 0.77
C GLY A 117 -13.26 1.36 1.71
N LYS A 118 -12.93 1.54 2.99
CA LYS A 118 -13.91 1.90 4.04
C LYS A 118 -14.67 3.19 3.75
N PHE A 119 -14.05 4.12 3.01
CA PHE A 119 -14.59 5.45 2.71
C PHE A 119 -14.99 5.62 1.24
N GLY A 120 -15.14 4.51 0.51
CA GLY A 120 -15.38 4.51 -0.93
C GLY A 120 -14.24 3.86 -1.72
N PRO A 121 -14.42 3.69 -3.04
CA PRO A 121 -13.38 3.17 -3.91
C PRO A 121 -12.20 4.14 -4.01
N TYR A 122 -11.00 3.61 -4.17
CA TYR A 122 -9.79 4.39 -4.39
C TYR A 122 -8.86 3.70 -5.39
N ASP A 123 -7.98 4.48 -6.01
CA ASP A 123 -6.94 3.96 -6.89
C ASP A 123 -5.62 3.81 -6.14
N GLN A 124 -4.86 2.79 -6.53
CA GLN A 124 -3.60 2.45 -5.91
C GLN A 124 -2.52 2.23 -6.97
N LEU A 125 -1.35 2.81 -6.74
CA LEU A 125 -0.14 2.57 -7.54
C LEU A 125 0.82 1.66 -6.78
N PHE A 126 1.40 0.71 -7.48
CA PHE A 126 2.44 -0.18 -6.98
C PHE A 126 3.75 0.18 -7.68
N ILE A 127 4.62 0.87 -6.96
CA ILE A 127 5.93 1.28 -7.48
C ILE A 127 6.96 0.27 -7.01
N THR A 128 7.64 -0.36 -7.97
CA THR A 128 8.72 -1.31 -7.71
C THR A 128 10.06 -0.61 -7.84
N PHE A 129 10.89 -0.77 -6.82
CA PHE A 129 12.22 -0.19 -6.72
C PHE A 129 13.26 -1.30 -6.59
N SER A 130 14.37 -1.16 -7.32
CA SER A 130 15.62 -1.82 -6.98
C SER A 130 16.37 -0.93 -6.01
N VAL A 131 16.70 -1.44 -4.83
CA VAL A 131 17.42 -0.70 -3.78
C VAL A 131 18.75 -1.38 -3.44
N GLN A 132 19.78 -0.58 -3.22
CA GLN A 132 21.13 -1.05 -2.90
C GLN A 132 21.75 -0.14 -1.83
N LYS A 133 22.43 -0.73 -0.85
CA LYS A 133 23.29 0.00 0.10
C LYS A 133 24.71 -0.55 0.04
N MET A 134 25.67 0.24 0.50
CA MET A 134 27.06 -0.19 0.67
C MET A 134 27.13 -1.51 1.45
N GLY A 135 27.86 -2.49 0.91
CA GLY A 135 27.99 -3.83 1.48
C GLY A 135 26.95 -4.84 0.99
N MET A 136 25.96 -4.45 0.16
CA MET A 136 25.09 -5.40 -0.55
C MET A 136 25.70 -5.79 -1.90
N GLU A 137 25.85 -7.10 -2.12
CA GLU A 137 26.36 -7.64 -3.40
C GLU A 137 25.36 -7.45 -4.55
N VAL A 138 24.06 -7.58 -4.28
CA VAL A 138 22.99 -7.53 -5.30
C VAL A 138 21.88 -6.58 -4.85
N PRO A 139 21.35 -5.72 -5.75
CA PRO A 139 20.18 -4.92 -5.46
C PRO A 139 18.98 -5.77 -5.07
N GLN A 140 18.21 -5.33 -4.07
CA GLN A 140 16.98 -5.99 -3.67
C GLN A 140 15.76 -5.26 -4.22
N GLN A 141 14.75 -6.01 -4.66
CA GLN A 141 13.51 -5.45 -5.15
C GLN A 141 12.46 -5.33 -4.05
N ILE A 142 11.92 -4.12 -3.91
CA ILE A 142 10.79 -3.83 -3.04
C ILE A 142 9.66 -3.19 -3.85
N THR A 143 8.42 -3.47 -3.47
CA THR A 143 7.25 -2.86 -4.11
C THR A 143 6.44 -2.16 -3.03
N ILE A 144 6.24 -0.86 -3.21
CA ILE A 144 5.56 0.00 -2.24
C ILE A 144 4.23 0.44 -2.84
N PRO A 145 3.11 0.16 -2.15
CA PRO A 145 1.80 0.65 -2.56
C PRO A 145 1.62 2.12 -2.14
N TYR A 146 1.13 2.94 -3.06
CA TYR A 146 0.73 4.32 -2.83
C TYR A 146 -0.76 4.48 -3.17
N ILE A 147 -1.53 5.01 -2.23
CA ILE A 147 -2.93 5.39 -2.49
C ILE A 147 -2.90 6.71 -3.25
N VAL A 148 -3.57 6.78 -4.39
CA VAL A 148 -3.69 8.01 -5.18
C VAL A 148 -4.54 9.00 -4.38
N SER A 149 -3.99 10.18 -4.13
CA SER A 149 -4.63 11.24 -3.37
C SER A 149 -4.18 12.61 -3.87
N THR A 150 -5.06 13.60 -3.78
CA THR A 150 -4.74 15.00 -4.08
C THR A 150 -4.26 15.78 -2.86
N LYS A 151 -4.28 15.17 -1.66
CA LYS A 151 -3.80 15.82 -0.43
C LYS A 151 -2.27 15.96 -0.49
N ALA A 152 -1.77 17.19 -0.33
CA ALA A 152 -0.35 17.50 -0.45
C ALA A 152 0.54 16.70 0.51
N GLU A 153 0.04 16.43 1.72
CA GLU A 153 0.73 15.67 2.76
C GLU A 153 0.61 14.15 2.60
N SER A 154 -0.14 13.67 1.60
CA SER A 154 -0.25 12.23 1.36
C SER A 154 1.11 11.65 0.98
N PRO A 155 1.43 10.40 1.39
CA PRO A 155 2.70 9.77 1.04
C PRO A 155 2.99 9.76 -0.46
N PHE A 156 1.94 9.67 -1.29
CA PHE A 156 2.06 9.72 -2.74
C PHE A 156 2.46 11.10 -3.25
N MET A 157 1.80 12.16 -2.78
CA MET A 157 2.15 13.53 -3.19
C MET A 157 3.53 13.95 -2.68
N VAL A 158 3.92 13.53 -1.48
CA VAL A 158 5.28 13.73 -0.96
C VAL A 158 6.30 13.04 -1.85
N PHE A 159 6.07 11.78 -2.25
CA PHE A 159 6.93 11.07 -3.19
C PHE A 159 7.06 11.80 -4.53
N LEU A 160 5.95 12.24 -5.14
CA LEU A 160 5.98 12.98 -6.40
C LEU A 160 6.72 14.33 -6.29
N SER A 161 6.58 15.00 -5.15
CA SER A 161 7.20 16.31 -4.91
C SER A 161 8.74 16.25 -4.98
N SER A 162 9.33 15.08 -4.68
CA SER A 162 10.77 14.86 -4.74
C SER A 162 11.35 14.95 -6.16
N PHE A 163 10.51 14.85 -7.20
CA PHE A 163 10.93 14.94 -8.60
C PHE A 163 10.64 16.32 -9.22
N LYS A 164 10.08 17.25 -8.46
CA LYS A 164 9.58 18.54 -8.97
C LYS A 164 10.64 19.35 -9.72
N SER A 165 11.88 19.36 -9.23
CA SER A 165 12.98 20.11 -9.85
C SER A 165 13.39 19.56 -11.23
N LEU A 166 13.26 18.25 -11.45
CA LEU A 166 13.61 17.60 -12.72
C LEU A 166 12.60 17.92 -13.83
N PHE A 167 11.32 18.04 -13.47
CA PHE A 167 10.22 18.20 -14.42
C PHE A 167 9.57 19.58 -14.34
N GLN A 168 10.29 20.58 -13.82
CA GLN A 168 9.74 21.92 -13.67
C GLN A 168 9.28 22.49 -15.02
N GLY A 169 8.01 22.90 -15.09
CA GLY A 169 7.39 23.42 -16.31
C GLY A 169 6.93 22.36 -17.32
N GLN A 170 7.04 21.07 -16.98
CA GLN A 170 6.63 19.96 -17.82
C GLN A 170 5.40 19.24 -17.23
N ASN A 171 4.55 18.72 -18.11
CA ASN A 171 3.49 17.78 -17.73
C ASN A 171 3.97 16.38 -18.08
N ILE A 172 4.09 15.52 -17.08
CA ILE A 172 4.52 14.13 -17.24
C ILE A 172 3.45 13.16 -16.74
N THR A 173 3.49 11.96 -17.28
CA THR A 173 2.76 10.79 -16.77
C THR A 173 3.62 10.06 -15.73
N ILE A 174 2.97 9.31 -14.83
CA ILE A 174 3.67 8.57 -13.77
C ILE A 174 4.71 7.59 -14.34
N ASN A 175 4.43 6.98 -15.49
CA ASN A 175 5.32 6.01 -16.13
C ASN A 175 6.65 6.62 -16.58
N GLN A 176 6.72 7.94 -16.79
CA GLN A 176 7.97 8.62 -17.13
C GLN A 176 8.95 8.71 -15.96
N LEU A 177 8.53 8.32 -14.74
CA LEU A 177 9.44 8.17 -13.60
C LEU A 177 10.21 6.84 -13.64
N VAL A 178 9.79 5.87 -14.45
CA VAL A 178 10.50 4.58 -14.58
C VAL A 178 11.90 4.82 -15.14
N GLY A 179 12.89 4.19 -14.52
CA GLY A 179 14.30 4.36 -14.84
C GLY A 179 15.01 5.45 -14.05
N LEU A 180 14.27 6.36 -13.37
CA LEU A 180 14.91 7.36 -12.51
C LEU A 180 15.63 6.70 -11.34
N VAL A 181 16.78 7.28 -11.00
CA VAL A 181 17.69 6.81 -9.95
C VAL A 181 17.96 7.92 -8.95
N GLY A 182 18.32 7.56 -7.72
CA GLY A 182 18.61 8.52 -6.68
C GLY A 182 18.95 7.87 -5.36
N THR A 183 18.86 8.64 -4.28
CA THR A 183 19.03 8.14 -2.91
C THR A 183 17.72 8.24 -2.14
N CYS A 184 17.45 7.26 -1.28
CA CYS A 184 16.26 7.21 -0.45
C CYS A 184 16.57 6.71 0.96
N GLU A 185 15.66 7.00 1.88
CA GLU A 185 15.61 6.42 3.21
C GLU A 185 14.43 5.46 3.28
N ILE A 186 14.69 4.24 3.75
CA ILE A 186 13.67 3.23 4.01
C ILE A 186 13.42 3.15 5.51
N SER A 187 12.17 3.32 5.89
CA SER A 187 11.67 3.11 7.26
C SER A 187 10.65 1.97 7.30
N HIS A 188 10.43 1.41 8.48
CA HIS A 188 9.43 0.35 8.69
C HIS A 188 8.20 0.91 9.39
N PHE A 189 7.02 0.53 8.92
CA PHE A 189 5.74 0.86 9.52
C PHE A 189 5.01 -0.43 9.91
N GLN A 190 4.62 -0.52 11.18
CA GLN A 190 3.89 -1.66 11.72
C GLN A 190 2.51 -1.20 12.22
N PRO A 191 1.42 -1.42 11.47
CA PRO A 191 0.06 -1.25 11.97
C PRO A 191 -0.25 -2.20 13.13
N ALA A 192 -1.37 -1.97 13.81
CA ALA A 192 -1.89 -2.85 14.87
C ALA A 192 -2.15 -4.30 14.39
N SER A 193 -2.23 -4.53 13.08
CA SER A 193 -2.29 -5.88 12.52
C SER A 193 -0.97 -6.65 12.74
N GLY A 194 0.14 -6.00 13.07
CA GLY A 194 1.43 -6.63 13.27
C GLY A 194 2.19 -6.96 11.97
N ASP A 195 1.62 -6.62 10.81
CA ASP A 195 2.36 -6.65 9.54
C ASP A 195 3.41 -5.54 9.53
N VAL A 196 4.57 -5.78 8.94
CA VAL A 196 5.62 -4.77 8.79
C VAL A 196 5.77 -4.43 7.31
N TYR A 197 5.61 -3.14 7.00
CA TYR A 197 5.69 -2.58 5.65
C TYR A 197 6.86 -1.61 5.52
N GLU A 198 7.45 -1.57 4.34
CA GLU A 198 8.44 -0.57 3.95
C GLU A 198 7.77 0.74 3.56
N ARG A 199 8.35 1.87 3.99
CA ARG A 199 8.08 3.21 3.48
C ARG A 199 9.37 3.77 2.89
N LEU A 200 9.28 4.44 1.76
CA LEU A 200 10.41 5.05 1.07
C LEU A 200 10.24 6.57 1.03
N LEU A 201 11.26 7.27 1.49
CA LEU A 201 11.40 8.71 1.39
C LEU A 201 12.56 9.04 0.45
N VAL A 202 12.28 9.67 -0.69
CA VAL A 202 13.32 10.11 -1.63
C VAL A 202 14.11 11.27 -1.00
N LYS A 203 15.44 11.15 -1.00
CA LYS A 203 16.37 12.16 -0.47
C LYS A 203 16.99 12.99 -1.58
N SER A 204 17.41 12.34 -2.67
CA SER A 204 17.89 12.98 -3.88
C SER A 204 17.48 12.17 -5.10
N VAL A 205 17.41 12.83 -6.25
CA VAL A 205 17.26 12.19 -7.56
C VAL A 205 18.45 12.62 -8.40
N ASN A 206 19.09 11.69 -9.07
CA ASN A 206 20.23 11.99 -9.92
C ASN A 206 19.72 12.35 -11.31
N SER A 207 20.24 13.45 -11.84
CA SER A 207 19.96 13.96 -13.19
C SER A 207 20.81 13.26 -14.25
#